data_AF-A0A950FM07-F1
#
_entry.id   AF-A0A950FM07-F1
#
_cell.length_a   1.000
_cell.length_b   1.000
_cell.length_c   1.000
_cell.angle_alpha   90.00
_cell.angle_beta   90.00
_cell.angle_gamma   90.00
#
_symmetry.space_group_name_H-M   'P 1'
#
loop_
_entity.id
_entity.type
_entity.pdbx_description
1 polymer ?
#
loop_
_entity_poly.entity_id
_entity_poly.type
_entity_poly.pdbx_seq_one_letter_code
_entity_poly.pdbx_strand_id
1 'polypeptide(L)'
;MTQSCPGQSYTVVAGDTLYAIAQRFLGNGALWVELTKPDGTHFTPAEAENLQIGQVVCIPAQPTGSKVLNFLQNISGSRTVAGQHNREPNSEPAMWTNWIYNTTGKYPGLWSGDFLYEQPCISNRATMINEAKNQWQQGALINLMYHA
;
A
#
# COMPACT_ATOMS: atom_id res chain seq x y z
N MET A 1 27.34 15.66 11.68
CA MET A 1 26.91 14.65 10.70
C MET A 1 25.59 15.12 10.13
N THR A 2 25.46 15.27 8.81
CA THR A 2 24.26 15.84 8.17
C THR A 2 23.10 14.88 8.31
N GLN A 3 22.22 15.15 9.27
CA GLN A 3 21.13 14.26 9.59
C GLN A 3 19.99 14.43 8.57
N SER A 4 19.72 13.36 7.83
CA SER A 4 18.74 13.29 6.75
C SER A 4 17.55 12.48 7.21
N CYS A 5 16.35 12.88 6.79
CA CYS A 5 15.13 12.12 7.07
C CYS A 5 15.25 10.68 6.56
N PRO A 6 14.82 9.67 7.34
CA PRO A 6 14.80 8.27 6.90
C PRO A 6 13.74 8.01 5.80
N GLY A 7 12.79 8.92 5.61
CA GLY A 7 11.80 8.90 4.54
C GLY A 7 11.70 10.26 3.83
N GLN A 8 10.48 10.68 3.51
CA GLN A 8 10.23 11.96 2.86
C GLN A 8 10.38 13.12 3.85
N SER A 9 11.04 14.21 3.45
CA SER A 9 11.01 15.46 4.19
C SER A 9 9.85 16.34 3.72
N TYR A 10 9.25 17.08 4.65
CA TYR A 10 8.23 18.07 4.39
C TYR A 10 8.52 19.35 5.18
N THR A 11 8.42 20.51 4.52
CA THR A 11 8.58 21.81 5.16
C THR A 11 7.22 22.38 5.52
N VAL A 12 7.02 22.65 6.80
CA VAL A 12 5.76 23.18 7.35
C VAL A 12 5.43 24.53 6.71
N VAL A 13 4.19 24.70 6.28
CA VAL A 13 3.65 25.97 5.78
C VAL A 13 2.55 26.51 6.71
N ALA A 14 2.12 27.75 6.46
CA ALA A 14 1.07 28.38 7.26
C ALA A 14 -0.21 27.53 7.26
N GLY A 15 -0.72 27.23 8.47
CA GLY A 15 -1.95 26.45 8.67
C GLY A 15 -1.74 24.93 8.83
N ASP A 16 -0.51 24.44 8.70
CA ASP A 16 -0.22 23.03 8.96
C ASP A 16 -0.28 22.69 10.45
N THR A 17 -0.69 21.45 10.73
CA THR A 17 -0.50 20.78 12.03
C THR A 17 0.14 19.42 11.78
N LEU A 18 0.83 18.85 12.78
CA LEU A 18 1.37 17.49 12.63
C LEU A 18 0.26 16.46 12.34
N TYR A 19 -0.95 16.67 12.88
CA TYR A 19 -2.13 15.87 12.56
C TYR A 19 -2.51 15.96 11.08
N ALA A 20 -2.62 17.18 10.52
CA ALA A 20 -2.97 17.37 9.12
C ALA A 20 -1.88 16.83 8.17
N ILE A 21 -0.61 16.99 8.54
CA ILE A 21 0.53 16.42 7.81
C ILE A 21 0.45 14.89 7.85
N ALA A 22 0.24 14.27 9.01
CA ALA A 22 0.08 12.81 9.12
C ALA A 22 -1.16 12.29 8.37
N GLN A 23 -2.28 13.01 8.41
CA GLN A 23 -3.47 12.67 7.64
C GLN A 23 -3.19 12.69 6.14
N ARG A 24 -2.44 13.70 5.68
CA ARG A 24 -2.07 13.86 4.27
C ARG A 24 -1.12 12.79 3.78
N PHE A 25 -0.08 12.47 4.55
CA PHE A 25 1.01 11.59 4.09
C PHE A 25 0.88 10.14 4.56
N LEU A 26 0.24 9.91 5.71
CA LEU A 26 0.09 8.59 6.33
C LEU A 26 -1.37 8.10 6.32
N GLY A 27 -2.32 8.90 5.81
CA GLY A 27 -3.73 8.53 5.72
C GLY A 27 -4.48 8.55 7.05
N ASN A 28 -3.80 8.80 8.17
CA ASN A 28 -4.38 8.85 9.50
C ASN A 28 -3.67 9.93 10.33
N GLY A 29 -4.39 10.99 10.69
CA GLY A 29 -3.83 12.09 11.50
C GLY A 29 -3.35 11.66 12.89
N ALA A 30 -3.89 10.58 13.45
CA ALA A 30 -3.42 10.04 14.73
C ALA A 30 -1.99 9.48 14.66
N LEU A 31 -1.48 9.21 13.46
CA LEU A 31 -0.09 8.80 13.23
C LEU A 31 0.90 9.98 13.25
N TRP A 32 0.48 11.18 13.66
CA TRP A 32 1.40 12.31 13.84
C TRP A 32 2.55 11.99 14.81
N VAL A 33 2.31 11.09 15.76
CA VAL A 33 3.30 10.59 16.70
C VAL A 33 4.46 9.84 16.01
N GLU A 34 4.26 9.34 14.79
CA GLU A 34 5.29 8.66 13.99
C GLU A 34 6.19 9.64 13.21
N LEU A 35 5.80 10.92 13.17
CA LEU A 35 6.60 11.96 12.51
C LEU A 35 7.80 12.30 13.39
N THR A 36 8.95 12.49 12.75
CA THR A 36 10.21 12.81 13.44
C THR A 36 10.79 14.13 12.95
N LYS A 37 11.66 14.70 13.76
CA LYS A 37 12.52 15.83 13.38
C LYS A 37 13.70 15.30 12.55
N PRO A 38 14.46 16.17 11.85
CA PRO A 38 15.67 15.75 11.14
C PRO A 38 16.70 15.05 12.02
N ASP A 39 16.71 15.33 13.33
CA ASP A 39 17.58 14.67 14.31
C ASP A 39 17.13 13.23 14.70
N GLY A 40 16.02 12.76 14.11
CA GLY A 40 15.43 11.44 14.36
C GLY A 40 14.58 11.34 15.61
N THR A 41 14.45 12.41 16.41
CA THR A 41 13.58 12.42 17.59
C THR A 41 12.13 12.69 17.22
N HIS A 42 11.19 12.14 17.99
CA HIS A 42 9.76 12.39 17.82
C HIS A 42 9.36 13.76 18.38
N PHE A 43 8.25 14.29 17.88
CA PHE A 43 7.63 15.48 18.44
C PHE A 43 6.90 15.15 19.74
N THR A 44 7.05 16.01 20.74
CA THR A 44 6.20 15.99 21.93
C THR A 44 4.85 16.65 21.64
N PRO A 45 3.80 16.41 22.46
CA PRO A 45 2.52 17.12 22.31
C PRO A 45 2.66 18.64 22.34
N ALA A 46 3.51 19.17 23.22
CA ALA A 46 3.76 20.61 23.31
C ALA A 46 4.42 21.18 22.03
N GLU A 47 5.32 20.41 21.41
CA GLU A 47 5.93 20.81 20.12
C GLU A 47 4.94 20.68 18.97
N ALA A 48 4.01 19.72 19.02
CA ALA A 48 2.96 19.55 18.03
C ALA A 48 1.98 20.74 18.00
N GLU A 49 1.68 21.31 19.17
CA GLU A 49 0.84 22.51 19.31
C GLU A 49 1.56 23.80 18.86
N ASN A 50 2.89 23.81 18.90
CA ASN A 50 3.72 24.97 18.58
C ASN A 50 4.57 24.73 17.31
N LEU A 51 3.99 24.07 16.30
CA LEU A 51 4.68 23.79 15.04
C LEU A 51 5.00 25.09 14.28
N GLN A 52 6.25 25.28 13.87
CA GLN A 52 6.70 26.53 13.25
C GLN A 52 6.75 26.43 11.73
N ILE A 53 6.35 27.49 11.04
CA ILE A 53 6.50 27.60 9.58
C ILE A 53 8.00 27.50 9.22
N GLY A 54 8.32 26.72 8.19
CA GLY A 54 9.70 26.46 7.77
C GLY A 54 10.37 25.29 8.52
N GLN A 55 9.76 24.76 9.57
CA GLN A 55 10.25 23.57 10.24
C GLN A 55 10.20 22.36 9.32
N VAL A 56 11.24 21.52 9.36
CA VAL A 56 11.28 20.27 8.60
C VAL A 56 10.70 19.14 9.45
N VAL A 57 9.75 18.43 8.89
CA VAL A 57 9.15 17.22 9.42
C VAL A 57 9.59 16.05 8.56
N CYS A 58 10.17 15.04 9.18
CA CYS A 58 10.51 13.77 8.56
C CYS A 58 9.32 12.82 8.66
N ILE A 59 8.85 12.39 7.50
CA ILE A 59 7.75 11.45 7.34
C ILE A 59 8.38 10.08 7.14
N PRO A 60 8.09 9.09 8.01
CA PRO A 60 8.63 7.75 7.85
C PRO A 60 8.18 7.18 6.50
N ALA A 61 9.09 6.50 5.80
CA ALA A 61 8.73 5.74 4.61
C ALA A 61 7.67 4.72 5.02
N GLN A 62 6.45 4.92 4.53
CA GLN A 62 5.37 4.03 4.93
C GLN A 62 5.68 2.60 4.47
N PRO A 63 5.43 1.58 5.31
CA PRO A 63 5.38 0.22 4.85
C PRO A 63 4.43 0.14 3.64
N THR A 64 4.76 -0.66 2.65
CA THR A 64 3.94 -0.88 1.43
C THR A 64 2.46 -1.18 1.71
N GLY A 65 2.14 -1.70 2.91
CA GLY A 65 0.76 -1.88 3.39
C GLY A 65 -0.09 -0.60 3.46
N SER A 66 0.52 0.58 3.59
CA SER A 66 -0.19 1.87 3.60
C SER A 66 -0.79 2.24 2.24
N LYS A 67 -0.14 1.92 1.11
CA LYS A 67 -0.62 2.34 -0.22
C LYS A 67 -1.96 1.70 -0.55
N VAL A 68 -2.06 0.39 -0.29
CA VAL A 68 -3.29 -0.37 -0.48
C VAL A 68 -4.36 0.10 0.49
N LEU A 69 -4.03 0.25 1.77
CA LEU A 69 -4.99 0.69 2.78
C LEU A 69 -5.53 2.10 2.49
N ASN A 70 -4.65 3.05 2.16
CA ASN A 70 -5.02 4.42 1.80
C ASN A 70 -5.91 4.44 0.54
N PHE A 71 -5.57 3.64 -0.47
CA PHE A 71 -6.41 3.50 -1.66
C PHE A 71 -7.82 2.99 -1.30
N LEU A 72 -7.90 1.91 -0.52
CA LEU A 72 -9.18 1.32 -0.10
C LEU A 72 -10.01 2.27 0.76
N GLN A 73 -9.38 3.01 1.68
CA GLN A 73 -10.03 4.04 2.48
C GLN A 73 -10.58 5.17 1.61
N ASN A 74 -9.80 5.65 0.64
CA ASN A 74 -10.19 6.75 -0.24
C ASN A 74 -11.39 6.41 -1.14
N ILE A 75 -11.53 5.14 -1.53
CA ILE A 75 -12.69 4.70 -2.34
C ILE A 75 -13.89 4.25 -1.50
N SER A 76 -13.74 4.11 -0.19
CA SER A 76 -14.78 3.60 0.71
C SER A 76 -16.07 4.42 0.58
N GLY A 77 -17.20 3.74 0.47
CA GLY A 77 -18.53 4.36 0.32
C GLY A 77 -18.81 5.00 -1.06
N SER A 78 -17.84 5.06 -1.98
CA SER A 78 -18.02 5.70 -3.29
C SER A 78 -17.73 4.78 -4.49
N ARG A 79 -16.84 3.79 -4.33
CA ARG A 79 -16.49 2.84 -5.40
C ARG A 79 -16.26 1.44 -4.85
N THR A 80 -16.19 0.47 -5.77
CA THR A 80 -15.87 -0.92 -5.48
C THR A 80 -14.78 -1.39 -6.44
N VAL A 81 -13.82 -2.17 -5.93
CA VAL A 81 -12.80 -2.83 -6.76
C VAL A 81 -13.36 -4.16 -7.25
N ALA A 82 -13.50 -4.33 -8.56
CA ALA A 82 -13.80 -5.63 -9.14
C ALA A 82 -12.57 -6.55 -9.03
N GLY A 83 -12.74 -7.76 -8.49
CA GLY A 83 -11.67 -8.72 -8.29
C GLY A 83 -11.95 -10.06 -8.96
N GLN A 84 -10.89 -10.74 -9.40
CA GLN A 84 -10.97 -12.08 -9.97
C GLN A 84 -9.99 -13.02 -9.26
N HIS A 85 -10.51 -14.16 -8.78
CA HIS A 85 -9.70 -15.23 -8.22
C HIS A 85 -9.29 -16.24 -9.30
N ASN A 86 -8.02 -16.61 -9.29
CA ASN A 86 -7.40 -17.57 -10.19
C ASN A 86 -7.05 -18.81 -9.37
N ARG A 87 -8.07 -19.63 -9.09
CA ARG A 87 -7.96 -20.79 -8.20
C ARG A 87 -6.90 -21.78 -8.68
N GLU A 88 -7.11 -22.38 -9.85
CA GLU A 88 -6.27 -23.43 -10.41
C GLU A 88 -6.23 -23.34 -11.94
N PRO A 89 -5.15 -23.80 -12.58
CA PRO A 89 -3.91 -24.29 -11.98
C PRO A 89 -2.87 -23.18 -11.73
N ASN A 90 -1.96 -23.37 -10.78
CA ASN A 90 -0.83 -22.44 -10.54
C ASN A 90 0.15 -22.35 -11.72
N SER A 91 0.06 -23.24 -12.71
CA SER A 91 0.78 -23.13 -13.98
C SER A 91 0.19 -22.06 -14.92
N GLU A 92 -1.07 -21.66 -14.72
CA GLU A 92 -1.76 -20.62 -15.50
C GLU A 92 -2.41 -19.56 -14.59
N PRO A 93 -1.62 -18.85 -13.78
CA PRO A 93 -2.12 -18.02 -12.67
C PRO A 93 -2.92 -16.77 -13.11
N ALA A 94 -3.00 -16.46 -14.40
CA ALA A 94 -3.76 -15.32 -14.93
C ALA A 94 -4.97 -15.72 -15.79
N MET A 95 -5.25 -17.02 -15.95
CA MET A 95 -6.24 -17.53 -16.91
C MET A 95 -7.60 -16.83 -16.78
N TRP A 96 -8.16 -16.78 -15.58
CA TRP A 96 -9.47 -16.18 -15.35
C TRP A 96 -9.44 -14.67 -15.46
N THR A 97 -8.34 -14.05 -15.06
CA THR A 97 -8.09 -12.61 -15.23
C THR A 97 -8.12 -12.22 -16.71
N ASN A 98 -7.46 -13.02 -17.56
CA ASN A 98 -7.45 -12.82 -19.00
C ASN A 98 -8.81 -13.12 -19.64
N TRP A 99 -9.55 -14.10 -19.14
CA TRP A 99 -10.90 -14.37 -19.60
C TRP A 99 -11.84 -13.18 -19.34
N ILE A 100 -11.75 -12.54 -18.16
CA ILE A 100 -12.51 -11.32 -17.87
C ILE A 100 -12.14 -10.19 -18.83
N TYR A 101 -10.85 -9.98 -19.11
CA TYR A 101 -10.43 -8.98 -20.09
C TYR A 101 -11.00 -9.26 -21.47
N ASN A 102 -10.88 -10.50 -21.97
CA ASN A 102 -11.39 -10.88 -23.27
C ASN A 102 -12.92 -10.73 -23.38
N THR A 103 -13.62 -10.88 -22.26
CA THR A 103 -15.09 -10.77 -22.20
C THR A 103 -15.56 -9.31 -22.10
N THR A 104 -14.83 -8.47 -21.35
CA THR A 104 -15.30 -7.13 -20.95
C THR A 104 -14.50 -5.97 -21.55
N GLY A 105 -13.34 -6.25 -22.15
CA GLY A 105 -12.35 -5.27 -22.57
C GLY A 105 -11.59 -4.60 -21.42
N LYS A 106 -11.76 -5.07 -20.17
CA LYS A 106 -11.14 -4.47 -18.98
C LYS A 106 -10.55 -5.53 -18.05
N TYR A 107 -9.37 -5.24 -17.50
CA TYR A 107 -8.80 -6.06 -16.45
C TYR A 107 -9.50 -5.78 -15.10
N PRO A 108 -9.68 -6.80 -14.25
CA PRO A 108 -10.03 -6.61 -12.84
C PRO A 108 -9.02 -5.71 -12.12
N GLY A 109 -9.49 -4.94 -11.15
CA GLY A 109 -8.62 -4.11 -10.30
C GLY A 109 -7.95 -4.89 -9.17
N LEU A 110 -8.39 -6.12 -8.91
CA LEU A 110 -7.79 -7.04 -7.94
C LEU A 110 -7.56 -8.41 -8.57
N TRP A 111 -6.32 -8.85 -8.56
CA TRP A 111 -5.92 -10.21 -8.89
C TRP A 111 -5.84 -11.03 -7.61
N SER A 112 -6.38 -12.25 -7.64
CA SER A 112 -6.36 -13.16 -6.50
C SER A 112 -5.84 -14.53 -6.93
N GLY A 113 -5.03 -15.18 -6.09
CA GLY A 113 -4.48 -16.52 -6.31
C GLY A 113 -4.39 -17.32 -5.02
N ASP A 114 -3.97 -18.59 -5.11
CA ASP A 114 -3.90 -19.50 -3.98
C ASP A 114 -2.60 -20.32 -3.95
N PHE A 115 -2.03 -20.50 -2.77
CA PHE A 115 -0.85 -21.36 -2.61
C PHE A 115 -1.14 -22.84 -2.83
N LEU A 116 -2.39 -23.28 -2.57
CA LEU A 116 -2.92 -24.64 -2.68
C LEU A 116 -2.05 -25.70 -1.97
N TYR A 117 -2.50 -26.95 -1.94
CA TYR A 117 -1.82 -28.05 -1.23
C TYR A 117 -1.37 -29.21 -2.12
N GLU A 118 -1.91 -29.35 -3.35
CA GLU A 118 -1.54 -30.47 -4.21
C GLU A 118 -0.12 -30.33 -4.81
N GLN A 119 0.57 -31.46 -5.00
CA GLN A 119 1.97 -31.47 -5.46
C GLN A 119 2.23 -30.68 -6.77
N PRO A 120 1.39 -30.79 -7.82
CA PRO A 120 1.56 -29.97 -9.03
C PRO A 120 1.46 -28.47 -8.75
N CYS A 121 0.60 -28.09 -7.82
CA CYS A 121 0.42 -26.70 -7.42
C CYS A 121 1.61 -26.19 -6.61
N ILE A 122 2.14 -27.01 -5.69
CA ILE A 122 3.37 -26.74 -4.94
C ILE A 122 4.53 -26.49 -5.90
N SER A 123 4.72 -27.38 -6.89
CA SER A 123 5.77 -27.26 -7.90
C SER A 123 5.66 -26.00 -8.75
N ASN A 124 4.45 -25.43 -8.92
CA ASN A 124 4.20 -24.21 -9.68
C ASN A 124 3.99 -22.95 -8.82
N ARG A 125 4.17 -23.00 -7.49
CA ARG A 125 3.97 -21.81 -6.62
C ARG A 125 4.83 -20.62 -7.04
N ALA A 126 6.06 -20.86 -7.48
CA ALA A 126 6.94 -19.81 -7.95
C ALA A 126 6.35 -19.08 -9.17
N THR A 127 5.72 -19.80 -10.09
CA THR A 127 5.00 -19.25 -11.25
C THR A 127 3.86 -18.34 -10.80
N MET A 128 3.01 -18.82 -9.88
CA MET A 128 1.92 -18.03 -9.30
C MET A 128 2.42 -16.77 -8.56
N ILE A 129 3.49 -16.88 -7.75
CA ILE A 129 4.09 -15.75 -7.05
C ILE A 129 4.66 -14.71 -8.03
N ASN A 130 5.29 -15.16 -9.10
CA ASN A 130 5.82 -14.25 -10.12
C ASN A 130 4.69 -13.52 -10.86
N GLU A 131 3.56 -14.18 -11.09
CA GLU A 131 2.38 -13.51 -11.64
C GLU A 131 1.78 -12.50 -10.66
N ALA A 132 1.69 -12.82 -9.36
CA ALA A 132 1.26 -11.84 -8.37
C ALA A 132 2.13 -10.56 -8.37
N LYS A 133 3.46 -10.72 -8.54
CA LYS A 133 4.38 -9.58 -8.69
C LYS A 133 4.14 -8.80 -9.98
N ASN A 134 3.91 -9.49 -11.09
CA ASN A 134 3.60 -8.90 -12.39
C ASN A 134 2.30 -8.08 -12.32
N GLN A 135 1.25 -8.63 -11.74
CA GLN A 135 -0.05 -7.97 -11.52
C GLN A 135 0.09 -6.71 -10.65
N TRP A 136 0.90 -6.77 -9.58
CA TRP A 136 1.20 -5.60 -8.76
C TRP A 136 1.92 -4.50 -9.56
N GLN A 137 2.89 -4.86 -10.39
CA GLN A 137 3.60 -3.90 -11.25
C GLN A 137 2.67 -3.25 -12.29
N GLN A 138 1.62 -3.95 -12.70
CA GLN A 138 0.57 -3.43 -13.58
C GLN A 138 -0.51 -2.63 -12.84
N GLY A 139 -0.42 -2.51 -11.51
CA GLY A 139 -1.31 -1.70 -10.68
C GLY A 139 -2.52 -2.43 -10.11
N ALA A 140 -2.58 -3.77 -10.23
CA ALA A 140 -3.62 -4.56 -9.57
C ALA A 140 -3.36 -4.65 -8.05
N LEU A 141 -4.45 -4.67 -7.26
CA LEU A 141 -4.38 -5.15 -5.89
C LEU A 141 -4.17 -6.66 -5.89
N ILE A 142 -3.44 -7.17 -4.90
CA ILE A 142 -3.10 -8.60 -4.78
C ILE A 142 -3.79 -9.18 -3.55
N ASN A 143 -4.52 -10.27 -3.76
CA ASN A 143 -5.05 -11.12 -2.70
C ASN A 143 -4.43 -12.52 -2.82
N LEU A 144 -4.00 -13.09 -1.70
CA LEU A 144 -3.48 -14.46 -1.65
C LEU A 144 -4.29 -15.26 -0.64
N MET A 145 -4.73 -16.42 -1.09
CA MET A 145 -5.38 -17.42 -0.27
C MET A 145 -4.43 -18.60 -0.01
N TYR A 146 -4.78 -19.40 1.00
CA TYR A 146 -4.02 -20.60 1.32
C TYR A 146 -4.96 -21.72 1.75
N HIS A 147 -5.28 -22.61 0.81
CA HIS A 147 -5.82 -23.92 1.18
C HIS A 147 -4.67 -24.81 1.69
N ALA A 148 -4.79 -25.24 2.94
CA ALA A 148 -3.81 -26.05 3.65
C ALA A 148 -4.30 -27.48 3.85
#